data_AF-A0A1B4FI59-F1
#
_entry.id   AF-A0A1B4FI59-F1
#
_cell.length_a   1.000
_cell.length_b   1.000
_cell.length_c   1.000
_cell.angle_alpha   90.00
_cell.angle_beta   90.00
_cell.angle_gamma   90.00
#
_symmetry.space_group_name_H-M   'P 1'
#
loop_
_entity.id
_entity.type
_entity.pdbx_description
1 polymer ?
#
loop_
_entity_poly.entity_id
_entity_poly.type
_entity_poly.pdbx_seq_one_letter_code
_entity_poly.pdbx_strand_id
1 'polypeptide(L)'
;MMKRTGLFLMLTSGIVAFSVAQASGDALLKPQQEIQLTKNAWGCLSKDNLDSVLNHERDGHSQAKQQYFDDYRCLSVPEGQRFRIVSVDNGDVQFVSAENSDQQGLWADSRFVKQ
;
A
#
# COMPACT_ATOMS: atom_id res chain seq x y z
N MET A 1 50.54 32.50 -31.03
CA MET A 1 49.91 33.38 -30.01
C MET A 1 48.40 33.19 -30.06
N MET A 2 47.72 33.42 -28.92
CA MET A 2 46.29 33.20 -28.59
C MET A 2 45.99 31.82 -27.98
N LYS A 3 45.32 31.68 -26.84
CA LYS A 3 45.23 32.45 -25.58
C LYS A 3 44.58 31.47 -24.59
N ARG A 4 45.09 31.41 -23.36
CA ARG A 4 44.64 30.52 -22.27
C ARG A 4 43.30 30.98 -21.71
N THR A 5 42.37 30.05 -21.46
CA THR A 5 41.28 30.07 -20.44
C THR A 5 40.46 28.78 -20.65
N GLY A 6 40.26 27.83 -19.73
CA GLY A 6 40.31 27.85 -18.26
C GLY A 6 38.90 27.91 -17.67
N LEU A 7 38.27 26.75 -17.41
CA LEU A 7 37.12 26.55 -16.50
C LEU A 7 36.94 25.01 -16.35
N PHE A 8 37.39 24.30 -15.33
CA PHE A 8 37.10 24.29 -13.88
C PHE A 8 35.62 24.09 -13.50
N LEU A 9 35.38 22.89 -12.93
CA LEU A 9 34.41 22.48 -11.90
C LEU A 9 32.90 22.65 -12.19
N MET A 10 32.18 21.52 -12.15
CA MET A 10 31.42 21.16 -10.94
C MET A 10 31.00 19.67 -10.98
N LEU A 11 31.59 18.88 -10.07
CA LEU A 11 31.07 17.60 -9.64
C LEU A 11 29.89 17.87 -8.71
N THR A 12 28.66 17.70 -9.19
CA THR A 12 27.50 17.65 -8.29
C THR A 12 27.33 16.24 -7.77
N SER A 13 27.86 16.00 -6.56
CA SER A 13 27.54 14.85 -5.73
C SER A 13 26.04 14.83 -5.43
N GLY A 14 25.31 13.95 -6.12
CA GLY A 14 23.97 13.54 -5.70
C GLY A 14 24.11 12.44 -4.65
N ILE A 15 24.19 12.81 -3.37
CA ILE A 15 23.99 11.84 -2.29
C ILE A 15 22.48 11.59 -2.23
N VAL A 16 22.01 10.54 -2.89
CA VAL A 16 20.67 10.04 -2.65
C VAL A 16 20.71 9.37 -1.28
N ALA A 17 20.18 10.06 -0.27
CA ALA A 17 19.93 9.46 1.03
C ALA A 17 18.87 8.37 0.83
N PHE A 18 19.31 7.11 0.70
CA PHE A 18 18.42 5.98 0.88
C PHE A 18 18.14 5.89 2.38
N SER A 19 17.06 6.53 2.81
CA SER A 19 16.46 6.21 4.11
C SER A 19 16.14 4.73 4.11
N VAL A 20 16.94 3.93 4.79
CA VAL A 20 16.59 2.55 5.15
C VAL A 20 15.49 2.64 6.19
N ALA A 21 14.25 2.82 5.72
CA ALA A 21 13.07 2.62 6.53
C ALA A 21 13.05 1.13 6.90
N GLN A 22 13.25 0.90 8.18
CA GLN A 22 13.37 -0.41 8.79
C GLN A 22 11.98 -1.02 8.78
N ALA A 23 11.81 -2.14 8.08
CA ALA A 23 10.60 -2.95 8.15
C ALA A 23 11.02 -4.38 8.46
N SER A 24 10.85 -4.71 9.74
CA SER A 24 10.95 -6.01 10.34
C SER A 24 10.11 -7.04 9.58
N GLY A 25 10.69 -8.20 9.26
CA GLY A 25 10.00 -9.50 9.22
C GLY A 25 8.96 -9.82 8.13
N ASP A 26 8.28 -8.86 7.52
CA ASP A 26 7.17 -9.14 6.60
C ASP A 26 7.56 -8.92 5.14
N ALA A 27 7.07 -9.80 4.26
CA ALA A 27 7.32 -9.74 2.82
C ALA A 27 7.10 -8.31 2.30
N LEU A 28 8.14 -7.71 1.73
CA LEU A 28 8.11 -6.33 1.24
C LEU A 28 7.14 -6.22 0.05
N LEU A 29 5.88 -5.89 0.35
CA LEU A 29 4.83 -5.69 -0.66
C LEU A 29 5.15 -4.48 -1.54
N LYS A 30 4.96 -4.64 -2.86
CA LYS A 30 5.29 -3.60 -3.84
C LYS A 30 4.14 -3.33 -4.81
N PRO A 31 4.02 -2.09 -5.34
CA PRO A 31 3.15 -1.82 -6.48
C PRO A 31 3.41 -2.78 -7.64
N GLN A 32 2.35 -3.09 -8.40
CA GLN A 32 2.33 -4.03 -9.53
C GLN A 32 2.51 -5.51 -9.16
N GLN A 33 2.81 -5.85 -7.90
CA GLN A 33 2.85 -7.23 -7.43
C GLN A 33 1.44 -7.85 -7.47
N GLU A 34 1.33 -9.08 -7.97
CA GLU A 34 0.13 -9.89 -7.80
C GLU A 34 0.10 -10.53 -6.41
N ILE A 35 -1.07 -10.49 -5.77
CA ILE A 35 -1.33 -11.04 -4.45
C ILE A 35 -2.62 -11.85 -4.43
N GLN A 36 -2.75 -12.71 -3.43
CA GLN A 36 -4.03 -13.28 -3.02
C GLN A 36 -4.31 -12.84 -1.59
N LEU A 37 -5.58 -12.66 -1.27
CA LEU A 37 -6.00 -12.35 0.09
C LEU A 37 -6.46 -13.60 0.85
N THR A 38 -6.37 -13.54 2.18
CA THR A 38 -6.83 -14.57 3.10
C THR A 38 -8.36 -14.73 3.06
N LYS A 39 -8.84 -15.83 3.63
CA LYS A 39 -10.28 -16.06 3.74
C LYS A 39 -10.93 -14.99 4.63
N ASN A 40 -12.09 -14.49 4.22
CA ASN A 40 -12.84 -13.41 4.88
C ASN A 40 -12.12 -12.06 4.90
N ALA A 41 -11.19 -11.84 3.97
CA ALA A 41 -10.61 -10.53 3.72
C ALA A 41 -11.70 -9.53 3.29
N TRP A 42 -11.46 -8.27 3.62
CA TRP A 42 -12.30 -7.15 3.26
C TRP A 42 -11.42 -5.97 2.90
N GLY A 43 -11.98 -5.01 2.16
CA GLY A 43 -11.30 -3.77 1.82
C GLY A 43 -12.28 -2.61 1.72
N CYS A 44 -11.79 -1.40 1.92
CA CYS A 44 -12.60 -0.18 1.96
C CYS A 44 -12.39 0.68 0.72
N LEU A 45 -13.41 1.47 0.35
CA LEU A 45 -13.38 2.29 -0.87
C LEU A 45 -12.33 3.44 -0.82
N SER A 46 -11.79 3.75 0.36
CA SER A 46 -10.75 4.76 0.55
C SER A 46 -9.81 4.38 1.71
N LYS A 47 -8.63 5.01 1.74
CA LYS A 47 -7.66 4.88 2.83
C LYS A 47 -8.22 5.41 4.15
N ASP A 48 -8.86 6.58 4.12
CA ASP A 48 -9.48 7.18 5.32
C ASP A 48 -10.54 6.27 5.97
N ASN A 49 -11.28 5.53 5.15
CA ASN A 49 -12.27 4.57 5.65
C ASN A 49 -11.59 3.37 6.31
N LEU A 50 -10.54 2.84 5.69
CA LEU A 50 -9.72 1.77 6.29
C LEU A 50 -9.11 2.25 7.61
N ASP A 51 -8.52 3.45 7.64
CA ASP A 51 -7.92 4.03 8.84
C ASP A 51 -8.93 4.21 9.96
N SER A 52 -10.16 4.63 9.62
CA SER A 52 -11.23 4.75 10.59
C SER A 52 -11.59 3.40 11.23
N VAL A 53 -11.65 2.32 10.44
CA VAL A 53 -11.88 0.96 10.96
C VAL A 53 -10.70 0.48 11.81
N LEU A 54 -9.46 0.65 11.33
CA LEU A 54 -8.27 0.19 12.06
C LEU A 54 -8.07 0.95 13.37
N ASN A 55 -8.35 2.25 13.39
CA ASN A 55 -8.35 3.05 14.61
C ASN A 55 -9.44 2.56 15.58
N HIS A 56 -10.64 2.29 15.07
CA HIS A 56 -11.73 1.74 15.86
C HIS A 56 -11.39 0.39 16.49
N GLU A 57 -10.78 -0.52 15.72
CA GLU A 57 -10.27 -1.81 16.21
C GLU A 57 -9.20 -1.62 17.31
N ARG A 58 -8.24 -0.70 17.09
CA ARG A 58 -7.14 -0.43 18.02
C ARG A 58 -7.63 0.15 19.35
N ASP A 59 -8.70 0.94 19.32
CA ASP A 59 -9.32 1.53 20.51
C ASP A 59 -10.14 0.49 21.33
N GLY A 60 -10.07 -0.79 20.95
CA GLY A 60 -10.70 -1.90 21.68
C GLY A 60 -12.19 -2.05 21.40
N HIS A 61 -12.73 -1.27 20.45
CA HIS A 61 -14.09 -1.41 19.97
C HIS A 61 -14.15 -2.54 18.93
N SER A 62 -14.10 -3.79 19.40
CA SER A 62 -14.40 -4.92 18.52
C SER A 62 -15.90 -4.90 18.17
N GLN A 63 -16.25 -4.37 17.00
CA GLN A 63 -17.62 -4.44 16.48
C GLN A 63 -17.83 -5.71 15.66
N ALA A 64 -19.10 -6.04 15.42
CA ALA A 64 -19.44 -7.06 14.43
C ALA A 64 -18.95 -6.57 13.06
N LYS A 65 -18.24 -7.42 12.29
CA LYS A 65 -17.77 -7.12 10.92
C LYS A 65 -18.81 -6.43 10.03
N GLN A 66 -20.09 -6.71 10.26
CA GLN A 66 -21.22 -6.09 9.56
C GLN A 66 -21.17 -4.55 9.62
N GLN A 67 -20.85 -3.97 10.78
CA GLN A 67 -20.82 -2.51 10.95
C GLN A 67 -19.66 -1.86 10.18
N TYR A 68 -18.58 -2.59 9.89
CA TYR A 68 -17.52 -2.11 8.99
C TYR A 68 -18.04 -1.89 7.57
N PHE A 69 -18.95 -2.75 7.12
CA PHE A 69 -19.54 -2.65 5.80
C PHE A 69 -20.59 -1.54 5.72
N ASP A 70 -21.38 -1.38 6.78
CA ASP A 70 -22.47 -0.41 6.83
C ASP A 70 -21.96 1.02 7.05
N ASP A 71 -21.03 1.24 7.97
CA ASP A 71 -20.63 2.59 8.40
C ASP A 71 -19.37 3.11 7.70
N TYR A 72 -18.47 2.21 7.31
CA TYR A 72 -17.15 2.58 6.77
C TYR A 72 -17.00 2.28 5.28
N ARG A 73 -18.10 1.90 4.61
CA ARG A 73 -18.13 1.62 3.17
C ARG A 73 -17.04 0.63 2.75
N CYS A 74 -16.92 -0.44 3.51
CA CYS A 74 -16.04 -1.56 3.20
C CYS A 74 -16.83 -2.70 2.54
N LEU A 75 -16.13 -3.53 1.78
CA LEU A 75 -16.69 -4.62 1.01
C LEU A 75 -15.93 -5.91 1.33
N SER A 76 -16.64 -7.03 1.29
CA SER A 76 -15.97 -8.34 1.29
C SER A 76 -15.19 -8.53 0.00
N VAL A 77 -14.00 -9.13 0.13
CA VAL A 77 -13.18 -9.47 -1.03
C VAL A 77 -13.38 -10.94 -1.38
N PRO A 78 -13.64 -11.29 -2.65
CA PRO A 78 -13.79 -12.69 -3.05
C PRO A 78 -12.53 -13.52 -2.77
N GLU A 79 -12.73 -14.71 -2.21
CA GLU A 79 -11.63 -15.66 -1.96
C GLU A 79 -11.13 -16.28 -3.28
N GLY A 80 -9.82 -16.58 -3.33
CA GLY A 80 -9.21 -17.31 -4.45
C GLY A 80 -8.96 -16.47 -5.71
N GLN A 81 -9.31 -15.19 -5.70
CA GLN A 81 -8.98 -14.27 -6.80
C GLN A 81 -7.56 -13.73 -6.66
N ARG A 82 -6.98 -13.35 -7.81
CA ARG A 82 -5.71 -12.65 -7.89
C ARG A 82 -5.96 -11.15 -7.99
N PHE A 83 -5.22 -10.39 -7.21
CA PHE A 83 -5.28 -8.95 -7.19
C PHE A 83 -3.91 -8.37 -7.50
N ARG A 84 -3.87 -7.16 -8.03
CA ARG A 84 -2.65 -6.40 -8.26
C ARG A 84 -2.59 -5.24 -7.27
N ILE A 85 -1.45 -5.08 -6.62
CA ILE A 85 -1.20 -3.92 -5.76
C ILE A 85 -1.06 -2.67 -6.65
N VAL A 86 -1.82 -1.64 -6.31
CA VAL A 86 -1.73 -0.30 -6.91
C VAL A 86 -0.77 0.56 -6.10
N SER A 87 -0.95 0.60 -4.78
CA SER A 87 -0.14 1.38 -3.86
C SER A 87 0.03 0.66 -2.52
N VAL A 88 1.09 1.02 -1.80
CA VAL A 88 1.35 0.56 -0.44
C VAL A 88 1.60 1.78 0.43
N ASP A 89 0.95 1.86 1.58
CA ASP A 89 1.10 2.97 2.53
C ASP A 89 1.00 2.44 3.96
N ASN A 90 2.08 2.58 4.74
CA ASN A 90 2.15 2.19 6.15
C ASN A 90 1.64 0.77 6.48
N GLY A 91 1.86 -0.19 5.59
CA GLY A 91 1.40 -1.57 5.78
C GLY A 91 -0.02 -1.83 5.26
N ASP A 92 -0.69 -0.83 4.71
CA ASP A 92 -1.93 -1.01 3.97
C ASP A 92 -1.65 -1.09 2.47
N VAL A 93 -2.48 -1.85 1.76
CA VAL A 93 -2.40 -2.02 0.32
C VAL A 93 -3.66 -1.55 -0.36
N GLN A 94 -3.50 -0.73 -1.40
CA GLN A 94 -4.55 -0.54 -2.39
C GLN A 94 -4.41 -1.63 -3.44
N PHE A 95 -5.51 -2.28 -3.79
CA PHE A 95 -5.51 -3.37 -4.75
C PHE A 95 -6.72 -3.32 -5.67
N VAL A 96 -6.52 -3.86 -6.87
CA VAL A 96 -7.55 -4.06 -7.90
C VAL A 96 -7.51 -5.52 -8.36
N SER A 97 -8.58 -6.00 -9.00
CA SER A 97 -8.50 -7.31 -9.69
C SER A 97 -7.32 -7.31 -10.65
N ALA A 98 -6.54 -8.40 -10.68
CA ALA A 98 -5.39 -8.51 -11.58
C ALA A 98 -5.80 -8.47 -13.07
N GLU A 99 -7.06 -8.79 -13.36
CA GLU A 99 -7.63 -8.75 -14.71
C GLU A 99 -8.04 -7.32 -15.14
N ASN A 100 -7.96 -6.35 -14.24
CA ASN A 100 -8.38 -4.97 -14.49
C ASN A 100 -7.18 -4.00 -14.58
N SER A 101 -7.27 -3.02 -15.48
CA SER A 101 -6.30 -1.92 -15.66
C SER A 101 -6.54 -0.73 -14.73
N ASP A 102 -7.55 -0.80 -13.85
CA ASP A 102 -7.86 0.26 -12.89
C ASP A 102 -6.63 0.67 -12.06
N GLN A 103 -6.59 1.98 -11.78
CA GLN A 103 -5.54 2.63 -10.99
C GLN A 103 -6.02 3.02 -9.59
N GLN A 104 -7.26 2.67 -9.26
CA GLN A 104 -7.86 2.88 -7.94
C GLN A 104 -8.70 1.67 -7.62
N GLY A 105 -8.63 1.24 -6.37
CA GLY A 105 -9.37 0.08 -5.89
C GLY A 105 -9.55 0.15 -4.39
N LEU A 106 -9.80 -1.02 -3.82
CA LEU A 106 -10.05 -1.15 -2.39
C LEU A 106 -8.74 -1.07 -1.61
N TRP A 107 -8.83 -0.56 -0.39
CA TRP A 107 -7.75 -0.51 0.58
C TRP A 107 -7.95 -1.58 1.64
N ALA A 108 -6.91 -2.34 1.96
CA ALA A 108 -6.93 -3.34 3.03
C ALA A 108 -5.60 -3.36 3.79
N ASP A 109 -5.65 -3.78 5.05
CA ASP A 109 -4.47 -4.04 5.87
C ASP A 109 -3.68 -5.24 5.31
N SER A 110 -2.35 -5.14 5.26
CA SER A 110 -1.46 -6.20 4.74
C SER A 110 -1.57 -7.53 5.48
N ARG A 111 -2.14 -7.56 6.71
CA ARG A 111 -2.48 -8.80 7.42
C ARG A 111 -3.41 -9.71 6.63
N PHE A 112 -4.14 -9.18 5.64
CA PHE A 112 -4.98 -9.96 4.76
C PHE A 112 -4.25 -10.53 3.55
N VAL A 113 -2.99 -10.17 3.29
CA VAL A 113 -2.21 -10.73 2.19
C VAL A 113 -1.67 -12.10 2.57
N LYS A 114 -1.88 -13.11 1.73
CA LYS A 114 -1.27 -14.44 1.93
C LYS A 114 0.24 -14.34 1.70
N GLN A 115 1.03 -14.74 2.70
CA GLN A 115 2.49 -14.89 2.59
C GLN A 115 2.88 -16.14 1.80
#